data_AF-A0AA93HLC9-F1
#
_entry.id   AF-A0AA93HLC9-F1
#
_cell.length_a   1.000
_cell.length_b   1.000
_cell.length_c   1.000
_cell.angle_alpha   90.00
_cell.angle_beta   90.00
_cell.angle_gamma   90.00
#
_symmetry.space_group_name_H-M   'P 1'
#
loop_
_entity.id
_entity.type
_entity.pdbx_description
1 polymer ?
#
loop_
_entity_poly.entity_id
_entity_poly.type
_entity_poly.pdbx_seq_one_letter_code
_entity_poly.pdbx_strand_id
1 'polypeptide(L)'
;MTHIAATSPIERIARVLVAHALSPNGRGDAEPDEVVSAEVNDRLADELPRAAAILRALREPSQEMVTAGNARGTADAAEIWDTMVRAALGEKPRAAPAAIPTPLAG
;
A
#
# COMPACT_ATOMS: atom_id res chain seq x y z
N MET A 1 -14.76 14.34 -0.72
CA MET A 1 -15.37 13.00 -0.86
C MET A 1 -14.23 12.00 -0.88
N THR A 2 -14.24 10.99 -0.01
CA THR A 2 -13.16 9.97 0.02
C THR A 2 -13.55 8.83 -0.91
N HIS A 3 -12.74 8.58 -1.94
CA HIS A 3 -12.93 7.44 -2.83
C HIS A 3 -12.27 6.21 -2.21
N ILE A 4 -13.04 5.13 -2.03
CA ILE A 4 -12.55 3.82 -1.59
C ILE A 4 -12.43 2.94 -2.84
N ALA A 5 -11.25 2.37 -3.06
CA ALA A 5 -11.03 1.45 -4.18
C ALA A 5 -11.74 0.11 -3.94
N ALA A 6 -12.33 -0.46 -4.99
CA ALA A 6 -12.96 -1.77 -4.94
C ALA A 6 -11.95 -2.94 -4.96
N THR A 7 -10.73 -2.70 -5.44
CA THR A 7 -9.66 -3.70 -5.58
C THR A 7 -8.57 -3.54 -4.53
N SER A 8 -7.86 -4.63 -4.23
CA SER A 8 -6.79 -4.61 -3.25
C SER A 8 -5.61 -3.72 -3.69
N PRO A 9 -4.83 -3.13 -2.76
CA PRO A 9 -3.63 -2.38 -3.12
C PRO A 9 -2.61 -3.22 -3.91
N ILE A 10 -2.46 -4.51 -3.59
CA ILE A 10 -1.58 -5.44 -4.32
C ILE A 10 -2.01 -5.54 -5.78
N GLU A 11 -3.31 -5.77 -6.02
CA GLU A 11 -3.85 -5.89 -7.38
C GLU A 11 -3.64 -4.60 -8.18
N ARG A 12 -3.89 -3.43 -7.57
CA ARG A 12 -3.69 -2.14 -8.25
C ARG A 12 -2.24 -1.91 -8.64
N ILE A 13 -1.28 -2.22 -7.77
CA ILE A 13 0.15 -2.11 -8.08
C ILE A 13 0.53 -3.12 -9.18
N ALA A 14 0.07 -4.36 -9.09
CA ALA A 14 0.34 -5.38 -10.09
C ALA A 14 -0.18 -4.97 -11.48
N ARG A 15 -1.41 -4.42 -11.56
CA ARG A 15 -1.95 -3.88 -12.82
C ARG A 15 -1.07 -2.77 -13.41
N VAL A 16 -0.52 -1.88 -12.57
CA VAL A 16 0.41 -0.83 -13.03
C VAL A 16 1.71 -1.43 -13.54
N LEU A 17 2.28 -2.43 -12.85
CA LEU A 17 3.50 -3.10 -13.28
C LEU A 17 3.32 -3.80 -14.63
N VAL A 18 2.21 -4.53 -14.81
CA VAL A 18 1.91 -5.19 -16.08
C VAL A 18 1.69 -4.16 -17.19
N ALA A 19 0.89 -3.11 -16.96
CA ALA A 19 0.67 -2.06 -17.95
C ALA A 19 1.98 -1.35 -18.33
N HIS A 20 2.86 -1.10 -17.37
CA HIS A 20 4.17 -0.51 -17.62
C HIS A 20 5.07 -1.43 -18.46
N ALA A 21 5.06 -2.74 -18.19
CA ALA A 21 5.82 -3.72 -18.95
C ALA A 21 5.31 -3.94 -20.38
N LEU A 22 3.99 -3.79 -20.60
CA LEU A 22 3.34 -3.95 -21.90
C LEU A 22 3.45 -2.68 -22.77
N SER A 23 3.67 -1.50 -22.18
CA SER A 23 3.78 -0.26 -22.93
C SER A 23 5.23 0.04 -23.32
N PRO A 24 5.58 0.11 -24.62
CA PRO A 24 6.92 0.53 -25.06
C PRO A 24 7.31 1.95 -24.60
N ASN A 25 6.33 2.76 -24.16
CA ASN A 25 6.52 4.15 -23.71
C ASN A 25 5.98 4.42 -22.28
N GLY A 26 5.56 3.39 -21.53
CA GLY A 26 5.41 3.40 -20.07
C GLY A 26 4.53 4.46 -19.40
N ARG A 27 3.73 5.27 -20.12
CA ARG A 27 3.11 6.49 -19.57
C ARG A 27 1.72 6.30 -18.96
N GLY A 28 0.96 5.28 -19.36
CA GLY A 28 -0.39 5.04 -18.82
C GLY A 28 -1.43 6.11 -19.21
N ASP A 29 -1.13 6.94 -20.21
CA ASP A 29 -1.97 8.08 -20.63
C ASP A 29 -3.11 7.70 -21.60
N ALA A 30 -3.16 6.45 -22.06
CA ALA A 30 -4.19 5.94 -22.95
C ALA A 30 -5.20 5.09 -22.17
N GLU A 31 -6.49 5.35 -22.37
CA GLU A 31 -7.56 4.44 -21.96
C GLU A 31 -7.20 3.02 -22.43
N PRO A 32 -7.19 2.02 -21.53
CA PRO A 32 -6.77 0.67 -21.91
C PRO A 32 -7.76 0.12 -22.93
N ASP A 33 -7.30 -0.06 -24.17
CA ASP A 33 -8.02 -0.82 -25.19
C ASP A 33 -8.37 -2.21 -24.65
N GLU A 34 -9.50 -2.77 -25.07
CA GLU A 34 -10.07 -4.03 -24.54
C GLU A 34 -9.06 -5.21 -24.60
N VAL A 35 -8.13 -5.17 -25.58
CA VAL A 35 -7.02 -6.13 -25.75
C VAL A 35 -5.96 -6.00 -24.65
N VAL A 36 -5.65 -4.77 -24.22
CA VAL A 36 -4.69 -4.51 -23.12
C VAL A 36 -5.25 -5.04 -21.81
N SER A 37 -6.57 -5.00 -21.61
CA SER A 37 -7.22 -5.53 -20.41
C SER A 37 -7.12 -7.06 -20.30
N ALA A 38 -7.20 -7.79 -21.43
CA ALA A 38 -7.03 -9.24 -21.44
C ALA A 38 -5.59 -9.65 -21.12
N GLU A 39 -4.62 -9.03 -21.79
CA GLU A 39 -3.20 -9.34 -21.59
C GLU A 39 -2.69 -8.90 -20.20
N VAL A 40 -3.27 -7.82 -19.64
CA VAL A 40 -3.05 -7.44 -18.24
C VAL A 40 -3.55 -8.52 -17.30
N ASN A 41 -4.74 -9.07 -17.52
CA ASN A 41 -5.31 -10.10 -16.66
C ASN A 41 -4.50 -11.41 -16.71
N ASP A 42 -4.01 -11.81 -17.89
CA ASP A 42 -3.23 -13.03 -18.07
C ASP A 42 -1.88 -12.98 -17.32
N ARG A 43 -1.26 -11.80 -17.27
CA ARG A 43 0.06 -11.60 -16.62
C ARG A 43 -0.04 -11.07 -15.19
N LEU A 44 -1.24 -10.76 -14.72
CA LEU A 44 -1.46 -10.14 -13.41
C LEU A 44 -0.93 -11.00 -12.26
N ALA A 45 -1.17 -12.31 -12.32
CA ALA A 45 -0.78 -13.25 -11.28
C ALA A 45 0.74 -13.25 -11.03
N ASP A 46 1.54 -13.11 -12.09
CA ASP A 46 3.00 -13.12 -12.03
C ASP A 46 3.57 -11.88 -11.33
N GLU A 47 2.84 -10.75 -11.37
CA GLU A 47 3.27 -9.49 -10.76
C GLU A 47 2.77 -9.32 -9.31
N LEU A 48 1.85 -10.16 -8.82
CA LEU A 48 1.37 -10.09 -7.43
C LEU A 48 2.51 -10.19 -6.38
N PRO A 49 3.50 -11.09 -6.51
CA PRO A 49 4.61 -11.17 -5.56
C PRO A 49 5.47 -9.90 -5.57
N ARG A 50 5.69 -9.30 -6.74
CA ARG A 50 6.47 -8.06 -6.90
C ARG A 50 5.72 -6.86 -6.33
N ALA A 51 4.42 -6.77 -6.58
CA ALA A 51 3.55 -5.77 -5.97
C ALA A 51 3.55 -5.86 -4.43
N ALA A 52 3.48 -7.07 -3.88
CA ALA A 52 3.59 -7.28 -2.44
C ALA A 52 4.97 -6.85 -1.90
N ALA A 53 6.06 -7.11 -2.63
CA ALA A 53 7.40 -6.66 -2.25
C ALA A 53 7.51 -5.13 -2.19
N ILE A 54 6.89 -4.42 -3.14
CA ILE A 54 6.82 -2.95 -3.14
C ILE A 54 6.10 -2.45 -1.88
N LEU A 55 4.94 -3.04 -1.54
CA LEU A 55 4.23 -2.67 -0.30
C LEU A 55 5.06 -2.96 0.95
N ARG A 56 5.82 -4.06 0.98
CA ARG A 56 6.74 -4.34 2.10
C ARG A 56 7.82 -3.26 2.25
N ALA A 57 8.40 -2.79 1.15
CA ALA A 57 9.38 -1.71 1.16
C ALA A 57 8.77 -0.38 1.65
N LEU A 58 7.47 -0.17 1.42
CA LEU A 58 6.75 1.02 1.85
C LEU A 58 6.22 0.94 3.29
N ARG A 59 6.53 -0.10 4.08
CA ARG A 59 6.03 -0.19 5.48
C ARG A 59 6.51 0.94 6.39
N GLU A 60 7.69 1.45 6.13
CA GLU A 60 8.30 2.51 6.91
C GLU A 60 8.00 3.86 6.23
N PRO A 61 7.14 4.70 6.82
CA PRO A 61 6.84 6.00 6.24
C PRO A 61 8.03 6.93 6.40
N SER A 62 8.25 7.82 5.43
CA SER A 62 9.27 8.87 5.56
C SER A 62 8.86 9.91 6.60
N GLN A 63 9.83 10.67 7.13
CA GLN A 63 9.56 11.76 8.07
C GLN A 63 8.59 12.80 7.50
N GLU A 64 8.66 13.07 6.19
CA GLU A 64 7.74 13.97 5.49
C GLU A 64 6.31 13.45 5.53
N MET A 65 6.11 12.14 5.26
CA MET A 65 4.80 11.51 5.34
C MET A 65 4.21 11.55 6.75
N VAL A 66 5.03 11.27 7.77
CA VAL A 66 4.62 11.36 9.18
C VAL A 66 4.23 12.79 9.54
N THR A 67 5.03 13.77 9.13
CA THR A 67 4.76 15.19 9.37
C THR A 67 3.45 15.62 8.71
N ALA A 68 3.20 15.20 7.46
CA ALA A 68 1.96 15.48 6.75
C ALA A 68 0.73 14.85 7.42
N GLY A 69 0.85 13.63 7.95
CA GLY A 69 -0.20 12.97 8.71
C GLY A 69 -0.50 13.67 10.04
N ASN A 70 0.55 13.98 10.80
CA ASN A 70 0.42 14.68 12.08
C ASN A 70 -0.19 16.09 11.93
N ALA A 71 0.12 16.80 10.83
CA ALA A 71 -0.46 18.10 10.52
C ALA A 71 -1.99 18.07 10.33
N ARG A 72 -2.58 16.89 10.07
CA ARG A 72 -4.04 16.69 9.99
C ARG A 72 -4.67 16.31 11.33
N GLY A 73 -3.92 16.37 12.43
CA GLY A 73 -4.40 16.06 13.78
C GLY A 73 -4.41 14.57 14.11
N THR A 74 -3.79 13.74 13.27
CA THR A 74 -3.63 12.31 13.53
C THR A 74 -2.45 12.09 14.47
N ALA A 75 -2.71 11.65 15.71
CA ALA A 75 -1.65 11.14 16.58
C ALA A 75 -1.12 9.81 15.98
N ASP A 76 0.19 9.61 16.05
CA ASP A 76 0.86 8.36 15.65
C ASP A 76 0.67 7.97 14.17
N ALA A 77 0.77 8.96 13.26
CA ALA A 77 0.64 8.73 11.81
C ALA A 77 1.56 7.61 11.27
N ALA A 78 2.74 7.42 11.89
CA ALA A 78 3.64 6.34 11.55
C ALA A 78 3.07 4.94 11.86
N GLU A 79 2.41 4.78 13.01
CA GLU A 79 1.80 3.50 13.42
C GLU A 79 0.56 3.18 12.59
N ILE A 80 -0.23 4.20 12.28
CA ILE A 80 -1.41 4.06 11.40
C ILE A 80 -0.97 3.61 10.01
N TRP A 81 0.08 4.22 9.46
CA TRP A 81 0.64 3.83 8.18
C TRP A 81 1.11 2.36 8.18
N ASP A 82 1.93 1.93 9.15
CA ASP A 82 2.36 0.53 9.25
C ASP A 82 1.16 -0.42 9.35
N THR A 83 0.14 -0.05 10.13
CA THR A 83 -1.09 -0.83 10.28
C THR A 83 -1.85 -0.96 8.95
N MET A 84 -1.98 0.14 8.20
CA MET A 84 -2.64 0.14 6.88
C MET A 84 -1.87 -0.73 5.87
N VAL A 85 -0.54 -0.62 5.82
CA VAL A 85 0.28 -1.41 4.90
C VAL A 85 0.24 -2.91 5.25
N ARG A 86 0.24 -3.26 6.54
CA ARG A 86 0.05 -4.64 7.01
C ARG A 86 -1.32 -5.19 6.62
N ALA A 87 -2.39 -4.42 6.83
CA ALA A 87 -3.72 -4.80 6.41
C ALA A 87 -3.80 -5.02 4.89
N ALA A 88 -3.14 -4.17 4.09
CA ALA A 88 -3.05 -4.31 2.64
C ALA A 88 -2.29 -5.59 2.20
N LEU A 89 -1.38 -6.08 3.05
CA LEU A 89 -0.63 -7.33 2.85
C LEU A 89 -1.34 -8.56 3.42
N GLY A 90 -2.52 -8.41 4.05
CA GLY A 90 -3.21 -9.50 4.74
C GLY A 90 -2.53 -9.95 6.04
N GLU A 91 -1.65 -9.11 6.60
CA GLU A 91 -0.91 -9.40 7.83
C GLU A 91 -1.62 -8.86 9.06
N LYS A 92 -1.37 -9.50 10.21
CA LYS A 92 -1.88 -9.01 11.50
C LYS A 92 -1.16 -7.70 11.89
N PRO A 93 -1.88 -6.75 12.52
CA PRO A 93 -1.26 -5.59 13.15
C PRO A 93 -0.19 -6.04 14.15
N ARG A 94 0.88 -5.25 14.26
CA ARG A 94 1.88 -5.44 15.30
C ARG A 94 1.20 -5.26 16.65
N ALA A 95 1.47 -6.15 17.61
CA ALA A 95 1.03 -5.92 18.98
C ALA A 95 1.65 -4.61 19.49
N ALA A 96 0.83 -3.76 20.11
CA ALA A 96 1.33 -2.56 20.78
C ALA A 96 2.43 -2.95 21.78
N PRO A 97 3.47 -2.13 21.96
CA PRO A 97 4.45 -2.37 23.01
C PRO A 97 3.72 -2.52 24.35
N ALA A 98 4.07 -3.54 25.13
CA ALA A 98 3.44 -3.78 26.42
C ALA A 98 3.51 -2.49 27.24
N ALA A 99 2.36 -1.98 27.67
CA ALA A 99 2.30 -0.80 28.53
C ALA A 99 3.17 -1.07 29.75
N ILE A 100 4.15 -0.20 29.99
CA ILE A 100 4.97 -0.26 31.20
C ILE A 100 3.98 -0.10 32.37
N PRO A 101 3.86 -1.08 33.28
CA PRO A 101 2.95 -0.96 34.39
C PRO A 101 3.35 0.27 35.22
N THR A 102 2.40 1.19 35.39
CA THR A 102 2.60 2.36 36.24
C THR A 102 2.98 1.87 37.63
N PRO A 103 4.13 2.31 38.21
CA PRO A 103 4.47 1.92 39.56
C PRO A 103 3.35 2.41 40.47
N LEU A 104 2.74 1.48 41.22
CA LEU A 104 1.81 1.82 42.29
C LEU A 104 2.55 2.77 43.23
N ALA A 105 2.13 4.02 43.27
CA ALA A 105 2.65 5.00 44.21
C ALA A 105 2.44 4.45 45.63
N GLY A 106 3.55 4.22 46.32
CA GLY A 106 3.58 3.85 47.74
C GLY A 106 3.47 5.05 48.65
#